data_AF-A0A2E9T8H1-F1
#
_entry.id   AF-A0A2E9T8H1-F1
#
_cell.length_a   1.000
_cell.length_b   1.000
_cell.length_c   1.000
_cell.angle_alpha   90.00
_cell.angle_beta   90.00
_cell.angle_gamma   90.00
#
_symmetry.space_group_name_H-M   'P 1'
#
loop_
_entity.id
_entity.type
_entity.pdbx_description
1 polymer ?
#
loop_
_entity_poly.entity_id
_entity_poly.type
_entity_poly.pdbx_seq_one_letter_code
_entity_poly.pdbx_strand_id
1 'polypeptide(L)' 'MLFKIWLFFEQNGFGVCSVTAKFFGLRVKNLRLFFIYLSLITIIIGPLIYVFIAFFIKIKNFFCYSKPSVFDI' A
#
# COMPACT_ATOMS: atom_id res chain seq x y z
N MET A 1 -28.90 15.51 17.41
CA MET A 1 -28.71 14.51 16.32
C MET A 1 -27.23 14.16 16.13
N LEU A 2 -26.33 15.13 15.95
CA LEU A 2 -24.89 14.92 15.77
C LEU A 2 -24.19 14.13 16.90
N PHE A 3 -24.50 14.41 18.17
CA PHE A 3 -23.89 13.73 19.32
C PHE A 3 -24.00 12.19 19.28
N LYS A 4 -25.08 11.66 18.71
CA LYS A 4 -25.30 10.22 18.62
C LYS A 4 -24.35 9.54 17.63
N ILE A 5 -23.99 10.22 16.53
CA ILE A 5 -23.01 9.75 15.55
C ILE A 5 -21.60 9.75 16.12
N TRP A 6 -21.22 10.81 16.84
CA TRP A 6 -19.92 10.88 17.50
C TRP A 6 -19.75 9.78 18.53
N LEU A 7 -20.77 9.55 19.36
CA LEU A 7 -20.75 8.53 20.40
C LEU A 7 -20.71 7.11 19.83
N PHE A 8 -21.39 6.89 18.69
CA PHE A 8 -21.30 5.62 17.95
C PHE A 8 -19.89 5.40 17.36
N PHE A 9 -19.26 6.43 16.79
CA PHE A 9 -17.89 6.34 16.29
C PHE A 9 -16.87 6.15 17.40
N GLU A 10 -17.08 6.77 18.55
CA GLU A 10 -16.20 6.62 19.71
C GLU A 10 -16.25 5.19 20.28
N GLN A 11 -17.45 4.60 20.37
CA GLN A 11 -17.61 3.22 20.83
C GLN A 11 -17.10 2.19 19.80
N ASN A 12 -17.49 2.32 18.52
CA ASN A 12 -17.12 1.36 17.49
C ASN A 12 -15.66 1.51 17.04
N GLY A 13 -15.16 2.73 16.92
CA GLY A 13 -13.80 3.03 16.49
C GLY A 13 -12.75 2.51 17.49
N PHE A 14 -13.00 2.67 18.79
CA PHE A 14 -12.11 2.10 19.82
C PHE A 14 -12.21 0.57 19.90
N GLY A 15 -13.41 0.00 19.75
CA GLY A 15 -13.62 -1.44 19.79
C GLY A 15 -12.83 -2.18 18.70
N VAL A 16 -12.95 -1.72 17.45
CA VAL A 16 -12.25 -2.35 16.32
C VAL A 16 -10.73 -2.19 16.45
N CYS A 17 -10.24 -0.99 16.81
CA CYS A 17 -8.80 -0.77 17.01
C CYS A 17 -8.23 -1.63 18.14
N SER A 18 -8.99 -1.89 19.21
CA SER A 18 -8.54 -2.70 20.34
C SER A 18 -8.46 -4.19 19.99
N VAL A 19 -9.42 -4.69 19.20
CA VAL A 19 -9.40 -6.07 18.68
C VAL A 19 -8.26 -6.26 17.68
N THR A 20 -8.09 -5.35 16.72
CA THR A 20 -6.97 -5.38 15.77
C THR A 20 -5.63 -5.25 16.48
N ALA A 21 -5.53 -4.42 17.53
CA ALA A 21 -4.33 -4.27 18.37
C ALA A 21 -3.96 -5.56 19.09
N LYS A 22 -4.94 -6.24 19.68
CA LYS A 22 -4.74 -7.55 20.30
C LYS A 22 -4.30 -8.60 19.27
N PHE A 23 -4.90 -8.61 18.09
CA PHE A 23 -4.56 -9.56 17.02
C PHE A 23 -3.14 -9.35 16.50
N PHE A 24 -2.72 -8.09 16.31
CA PHE A 24 -1.34 -7.75 15.90
C PHE A 24 -0.33 -7.76 17.05
N GLY A 25 -0.76 -7.87 18.32
CA GLY A 25 0.09 -7.71 19.49
C GLY A 25 0.70 -6.30 19.65
N LEU A 26 0.15 -5.29 18.96
CA LEU A 26 0.67 -3.93 18.94
C LEU A 26 -0.10 -3.03 19.92
N ARG A 27 0.59 -2.05 20.53
CA ARG A 27 -0.07 -1.02 21.35
C ARG A 27 -0.96 -0.14 20.46
N VAL A 28 -2.15 0.23 20.95
CA VAL A 28 -3.15 1.06 20.24
C VAL A 28 -2.55 2.35 19.65
N LYS A 29 -1.56 2.94 20.33
CA LYS A 29 -0.81 4.13 19.85
C LYS A 29 -0.10 3.88 18.51
N ASN A 30 0.55 2.74 18.36
CA ASN A 30 1.29 2.38 17.14
C ASN A 30 0.32 2.03 16.01
N LEU A 31 -0.82 1.45 16.33
CA LEU A 31 -1.84 1.09 15.34
C LEU A 31 -2.46 2.32 14.68
N ARG A 32 -2.65 3.40 15.44
CA ARG A 32 -3.12 4.68 14.88
C ARG A 32 -2.14 5.23 13.85
N LEU A 33 -0.83 5.16 14.14
CA LEU A 33 0.21 5.55 13.19
C LEU A 33 0.28 4.61 11.98
N PHE A 34 0.14 3.31 12.21
CA PHE A 34 0.09 2.30 11.14
C PHE A 34 -1.04 2.59 10.16
N PHE A 35 -2.23 2.93 10.64
CA PHE A 35 -3.36 3.27 9.77
C PHE A 35 -3.08 4.48 8.87
N ILE A 36 -2.41 5.51 9.42
CA ILE A 36 -2.00 6.71 8.66
C ILE A 36 -0.97 6.32 7.60
N TYR A 37 0.06 5.55 7.96
CA TYR A 37 1.09 5.12 7.01
C TYR A 37 0.53 4.22 5.91
N LEU A 38 -0.33 3.27 6.26
CA LEU A 38 -0.94 2.35 5.30
C LEU A 38 -1.79 3.11 4.27
N SER A 39 -2.58 4.08 4.73
CA SER A 39 -3.39 4.92 3.83
C SER A 39 -2.54 5.71 2.82
N LEU A 40 -1.39 6.22 3.24
CA LEU A 40 -0.47 6.94 2.36
C LEU A 40 0.22 5.99 1.38
N ILE A 41 0.65 4.82 1.86
CA ILE A 41 1.25 3.77 1.03
C ILE A 41 0.27 3.32 -0.05
N THR A 42 -1.01 3.13 0.25
CA THR A 42 -2.02 2.73 -0.76
C THR A 42 -2.15 3.73 -1.91
N ILE A 43 -1.99 5.03 -1.65
CA ILE A 43 -2.01 6.06 -2.70
C ILE A 43 -0.75 5.95 -3.57
N ILE A 44 0.39 5.67 -2.95
CA ILE A 44 1.69 5.58 -3.62
C ILE A 44 1.84 4.26 -4.40
N ILE A 45 1.25 3.16 -3.90
CA ILE A 45 1.51 1.80 -4.41
C ILE A 45 1.08 1.63 -5.87
N GLY A 46 -0.02 2.27 -6.28
CA GLY A 46 -0.54 2.22 -7.65
C GLY A 46 0.48 2.73 -8.67
N PRO A 47 0.88 4.02 -8.62
CA PRO A 47 1.89 4.56 -9.52
C PRO A 47 3.27 3.91 -9.31
N LEU A 48 3.62 3.51 -8.07
CA LEU A 48 4.90 2.85 -7.79
C LEU A 48 5.02 1.51 -8.52
N ILE A 49 3.98 0.67 -8.49
CA ILE A 49 3.95 -0.61 -9.21
C ILE A 49 4.09 -0.40 -10.72
N TYR A 50 3.40 0.60 -11.28
CA TYR A 50 3.47 0.90 -12.70
C TYR A 50 4.92 1.24 -13.13
N VAL A 51 5.57 2.15 -12.40
CA VAL A 51 6.97 2.53 -12.66
C VAL A 51 7.91 1.34 -12.47
N PHE A 52 7.69 0.52 -11.45
CA PHE A 52 8.52 -0.66 -11.17
C PHE A 52 8.47 -1.68 -12.31
N ILE A 53 7.28 -1.97 -12.84
CA ILE A 53 7.07 -2.89 -13.97
C ILE A 53 7.68 -2.31 -15.26
N ALA A 54 7.45 -1.03 -15.55
CA ALA A 54 8.03 -0.38 -16.72
C ALA A 54 9.58 -0.41 -16.67
N PHE A 55 10.16 -0.18 -15.49
CA PHE A 55 11.60 -0.27 -15.26
C PHE A 55 12.13 -1.69 -15.46
N PHE A 56 11.42 -2.71 -14.96
CA PHE A 56 11.80 -4.11 -15.11
C PHE A 56 11.83 -4.55 -16.59
N ILE A 57 10.84 -4.14 -17.38
CA ILE A 57 10.80 -4.40 -18.82
C ILE A 57 12.00 -3.75 -19.51
N LYS A 58 12.32 -2.49 -19.17
CA LYS A 58 13.46 -1.77 -19.74
C LYS A 58 14.81 -2.45 -19.42
N ILE A 59 14.99 -2.94 -18.18
CA ILE A 59 16.16 -3.74 -17.80
C ILE A 59 16.25 -5.02 -18.63
N LYS A 60 15.13 -5.74 -18.77
CA LYS A 60 15.10 -6.97 -19.59
C LYS A 60 15.46 -6.67 -21.04
N ASN A 61 14.99 -5.56 -21.59
CA ASN A 61 15.28 -5.14 -22.95
C ASN A 61 16.77 -4.81 -23.13
N PHE A 62 17.40 -4.19 -22.12
CA PHE A 62 18.84 -3.91 -22.14
C PHE A 62 19.68 -5.19 -22.14
N PHE A 63 19.26 -6.20 -21.38
CA PHE A 63 19.95 -7.48 -21.31
C PHE A 63 19.67 -8.38 -22.52
N CYS A 64 18.53 -8.19 -23.19
CA CYS A 64 18.08 -8.97 -24.35
C CYS A 64 18.21 -8.23 -25.69
N TYR A 65 18.96 -7.12 -25.74
CA TYR A 65 19.44 -6.54 -27.00
C TYR A 65 20.65 -7.36 -27.45
N SER A 66 20.39 -8.55 -28.00
CA SER A 66 21.45 -9.34 -28.61
C SER A 66 20.98 -9.94 -29.91
N LYS A 67 21.67 -9.47 -30.95
CA LYS A 67 21.79 -9.94 -32.33
C LYS A 67 20.77 -9.28 -33.28
N PRO A 68 21.16 -8.24 -34.06
CA PRO A 68 20.43 -7.94 -35.29
C PRO A 68 20.37 -9.24 -36.10
N SER A 69 19.17 -9.63 -36.50
CA SER A 69 18.98 -10.80 -37.34
C SER A 69 19.66 -10.49 -38.68
N VAL A 70 20.51 -11.38 -39.15
CA VAL A 70 21.21 -11.25 -40.45
C VAL A 70 20.23 -11.33 -41.64
N PHE A 71 18.93 -11.55 -41.38
CA PHE A 71 17.84 -11.64 -42.36
C PHE A 71 17.09 -10.30 -42.58
N ASP A 72 17.52 -9.19 -41.97
CA ASP A 72 16.96 -7.84 -42.21
C ASP A 72 17.66 -7.08 -43.37
N ILE A 73 18.31 -7.79 -44.30
CA ILE A 73 18.91 -7.26 -45.55
C ILE A 73 18.15 -7.80 -46.75
#